data_AF-A0A357GVP2-F1
#
_entry.id   AF-A0A357GVP2-F1
#
_cell.length_a   1.000
_cell.length_b   1.000
_cell.length_c   1.000
_cell.angle_alpha   90.00
_cell.angle_beta   90.00
_cell.angle_gamma   90.00
#
_symmetry.space_group_name_H-M   'P 1'
#
loop_
_entity.id
_entity.type
_entity.pdbx_description
1 polymer ?
#
loop_
_entity_poly.entity_id
_entity_poly.type
_entity_poly.pdbx_seq_one_letter_code
_entity_poly.pdbx_strand_id
1 'polypeptide(L)'
;MITNIFISIAFLLLLGLMMIHGRYAKAGIGEIPLIYKNIIIEFLLNIAVLSFFGLALFLIFYNWKLLLMLLVIGFITGNLVIVPIIERALFAVAKKHL
;
A
#
# COMPACT_ATOMS: atom_id res chain seq x y z
N MET A 1 -9.61 -15.89 -15.08
CA MET A 1 -8.36 -15.17 -15.43
C MET A 1 -8.44 -13.69 -15.07
N ILE A 2 -9.41 -12.95 -15.60
CA ILE A 2 -9.57 -11.49 -15.36
C ILE A 2 -9.68 -11.14 -13.88
N THR A 3 -10.45 -11.90 -13.08
CA THR A 3 -10.59 -11.67 -11.64
C THR A 3 -9.26 -11.71 -10.89
N ASN A 4 -8.36 -12.63 -11.24
CA ASN A 4 -7.05 -12.74 -10.59
C ASN A 4 -6.16 -11.53 -10.90
N ILE A 5 -6.31 -10.93 -12.09
CA ILE A 5 -5.60 -9.71 -12.47
C ILE A 5 -6.06 -8.55 -11.58
N PHE A 6 -7.37 -8.35 -11.42
CA PHE A 6 -7.91 -7.31 -10.55
C PHE A 6 -7.49 -7.49 -9.09
N ILE A 7 -7.55 -8.72 -8.57
CA ILE A 7 -7.12 -9.02 -7.19
C ILE A 7 -5.62 -8.73 -7.03
N SER A 8 -4.79 -9.06 -8.03
CA SER A 8 -3.35 -8.80 -8.02
C SER A 8 -3.03 -7.31 -7.99
N ILE A 9 -3.70 -6.52 -8.83
CA ILE A 9 -3.53 -5.05 -8.86
C ILE A 9 -3.93 -4.44 -7.52
N ALA A 10 -5.09 -4.83 -6.98
CA ALA A 10 -5.55 -4.36 -5.68
C ALA A 10 -4.56 -4.75 -4.56
N PHE A 11 -4.05 -5.98 -4.57
CA PHE A 11 -3.07 -6.45 -3.59
C PHE A 11 -1.78 -5.62 -3.62
N LEU A 12 -1.22 -5.38 -4.80
CA LEU A 12 0.02 -4.62 -4.95
C LEU A 12 -0.15 -3.14 -4.55
N LEU A 13 -1.29 -2.53 -4.86
CA LEU A 13 -1.62 -1.18 -4.41
C LEU A 13 -1.71 -1.10 -2.87
N LEU A 14 -2.45 -2.03 -2.26
CA LEU A 14 -2.58 -2.09 -0.80
C LEU A 14 -1.24 -2.36 -0.11
N LEU A 15 -0.42 -3.25 -0.68
CA LEU A 15 0.94 -3.52 -0.19
C LEU A 15 1.79 -2.25 -0.18
N GLY A 16 1.76 -1.48 -1.27
CA GLY A 16 2.51 -0.23 -1.35
C GLY A 16 2.04 0.83 -0.36
N LEU A 17 0.72 0.97 -0.15
CA LEU A 17 0.17 1.85 0.89
C LEU A 17 0.58 1.39 2.31
N MET A 18 0.57 0.08 2.56
CA MET A 18 1.03 -0.49 3.83
C MET A 18 2.52 -0.22 4.06
N MET A 19 3.36 -0.38 3.03
CA MET A 19 4.80 -0.08 3.12
C MET A 19 5.05 1.41 3.41
N ILE A 20 4.31 2.30 2.76
CA ILE A 20 4.35 3.74 3.01
C ILE A 20 3.98 4.03 4.46
N HIS A 21 2.84 3.49 4.93
CA HIS A 21 2.41 3.66 6.32
C HIS A 21 3.47 3.15 7.30
N GLY A 22 4.04 1.97 7.06
CA GLY A 22 5.09 1.39 7.89
C GLY A 22 6.39 2.21 7.90
N ARG A 23 6.76 2.87 6.79
CA ARG A 23 7.92 3.77 6.71
C ARG A 23 7.69 5.02 7.56
N TYR A 24 6.55 5.68 7.40
CA TYR A 24 6.26 6.94 8.11
C TYR A 24 5.86 6.74 9.57
N ALA A 25 5.28 5.60 9.94
CA ALA A 25 5.02 5.24 11.35
C ALA A 25 6.32 5.04 12.15
N LYS A 26 7.43 4.70 11.49
CA LYS A 26 8.76 4.56 12.10
C LYS A 26 9.64 5.82 11.98
N ALA A 27 9.22 6.81 11.20
CA ALA A 27 9.99 8.02 10.95
C ALA A 27 9.89 8.99 12.14
N GLY A 28 10.98 9.73 12.41
CA GLY A 28 11.00 10.70 13.51
C GLY A 28 10.06 11.89 13.29
N ILE A 29 9.74 12.64 14.36
CA ILE A 29 8.76 13.76 14.39
C ILE A 29 9.04 14.86 13.32
N GLY A 30 10.26 14.92 12.77
CA GLY A 30 10.68 15.85 11.71
C GLY A 30 10.87 15.25 10.31
N GLU A 31 10.78 13.93 10.13
CA GLU A 31 11.00 13.25 8.85
C GLU A 31 9.69 12.92 8.11
N ILE A 32 8.56 13.07 8.80
CA ILE A 32 7.22 12.81 8.25
C ILE A 32 6.75 14.04 7.46
N PRO A 33 6.49 13.92 6.15
CA PRO A 33 5.96 15.02 5.35
C PRO A 33 4.60 15.49 5.89
N LEU A 34 4.33 16.79 5.85
CA LEU A 34 3.10 17.42 6.38
C LEU A 34 1.81 16.76 5.87
N ILE A 35 1.83 16.26 4.62
CA ILE A 35 0.71 15.56 3.99
C ILE A 35 0.31 14.32 4.79
N TYR A 36 1.28 13.58 5.33
CA TYR A 36 1.03 12.36 6.11
C TYR A 36 0.67 12.64 7.57
N LYS A 37 0.85 13.88 8.06
CA LYS A 37 0.34 14.34 9.37
C LYS A 37 -1.15 14.68 9.34
N ASN A 38 -1.79 14.65 8.16
CA ASN A 38 -3.22 14.89 8.04
C ASN A 38 -4.00 13.65 8.51
N ILE A 39 -4.92 13.85 9.47
CA ILE A 39 -5.81 12.83 10.04
C ILE A 39 -6.53 12.01 8.96
N ILE A 40 -6.94 12.64 7.85
CA ILE A 40 -7.65 11.97 6.76
C ILE A 40 -6.74 10.95 6.06
N ILE A 41 -5.47 11.31 5.84
CA ILE A 41 -4.50 10.46 5.16
C ILE A 41 -4.04 9.33 6.09
N GLU A 42 -3.85 9.63 7.37
CA GLU A 42 -3.56 8.61 8.38
C GLU A 42 -4.70 7.58 8.50
N PHE A 43 -5.95 8.05 8.52
CA PHE A 43 -7.12 7.18 8.51
C PHE A 43 -7.20 6.31 7.25
N LEU A 44 -6.95 6.90 6.07
CA LEU A 44 -6.91 6.16 4.80
C LEU A 44 -5.84 5.07 4.82
N LEU A 45 -4.64 5.38 5.32
CA LEU A 45 -3.55 4.42 5.45
C LEU A 45 -3.88 3.30 6.43
N ASN A 46 -4.49 3.62 7.59
CA ASN A 46 -4.93 2.62 8.55
C ASN A 46 -5.97 1.65 7.95
N ILE A 47 -6.95 2.18 7.20
CA ILE A 47 -7.91 1.33 6.48
C ILE A 47 -7.20 0.49 5.44
N ALA A 48 -6.26 1.05 4.68
CA ALA A 48 -5.52 0.31 3.66
C ALA A 48 -4.74 -0.87 4.27
N VAL A 49 -4.12 -0.68 5.45
CA VAL A 49 -3.46 -1.76 6.19
C VAL A 49 -4.48 -2.84 6.59
N LEU A 50 -5.63 -2.46 7.14
CA LEU A 50 -6.67 -3.42 7.52
C LEU A 50 -7.21 -4.19 6.29
N SER A 51 -7.47 -3.49 5.19
CA SER A 51 -7.91 -4.08 3.93
C SER A 51 -6.86 -5.01 3.34
N PHE A 52 -5.57 -4.68 3.46
CA PHE A 52 -4.48 -5.56 3.04
C PHE A 52 -4.51 -6.88 3.81
N PHE A 53 -4.63 -6.83 5.14
CA PHE A 53 -4.74 -8.04 5.96
C PHE A 53 -5.98 -8.87 5.60
N GLY A 54 -7.14 -8.22 5.41
CA GLY A 54 -8.36 -8.90 4.98
C GLY A 54 -8.20 -9.59 3.63
N LEU A 55 -7.61 -8.91 2.64
CA LEU A 55 -7.36 -9.44 1.30
C LEU A 55 -6.34 -10.58 1.34
N ALA A 56 -5.27 -10.45 2.13
CA ALA A 56 -4.26 -11.48 2.31
C ALA A 56 -4.89 -12.75 2.93
N LEU A 57 -5.70 -12.60 3.98
CA LEU A 57 -6.37 -13.71 4.65
C LEU A 57 -7.37 -14.40 3.72
N PHE A 58 -8.13 -13.63 2.93
CA PHE A 58 -8.97 -14.18 1.87
C PHE A 58 -8.17 -14.97 0.83
N LEU A 59 -7.03 -14.43 0.38
CA LEU A 59 -6.16 -15.06 -0.62
C LEU A 59 -5.52 -16.36 -0.12
N ILE A 60 -5.27 -16.51 1.18
CA ILE A 60 -4.79 -17.78 1.76
C ILE A 60 -5.77 -18.92 1.42
N PHE A 61 -7.07 -18.70 1.62
CA PHE A 61 -8.09 -19.73 1.37
C PHE A 61 -8.53 -19.82 -0.09
N TYR A 62 -8.55 -18.68 -0.81
CA TYR A 62 -8.96 -18.65 -2.21
C TYR A 62 -7.90 -19.21 -3.16
N ASN A 63 -6.64 -18.74 -3.03
CA ASN A 63 -5.54 -19.16 -3.88
C ASN A 63 -4.18 -18.82 -3.25
N TRP A 64 -3.72 -19.69 -2.35
CA TRP A 64 -2.45 -19.50 -1.63
C TRP A 64 -1.22 -19.36 -2.55
N LYS A 65 -1.24 -20.00 -3.75
CA LYS A 65 -0.14 -19.88 -4.73
C LYS A 65 -0.05 -18.46 -5.28
N LEU A 66 -1.20 -17.85 -5.57
CA LEU A 66 -1.26 -16.46 -6.03
C LEU A 66 -0.75 -15.51 -4.96
N LEU A 67 -1.15 -15.70 -3.70
CA LEU A 67 -0.64 -14.91 -2.58
C LEU A 67 0.89 -14.97 -2.49
N LEU A 68 1.45 -16.17 -2.54
CA LEU A 68 2.90 -16.39 -2.42
C LEU A 68 3.64 -15.71 -3.57
N MET A 69 3.12 -15.83 -4.79
CA MET A 69 3.66 -15.14 -5.97
C MET A 69 3.61 -13.61 -5.80
N LEU A 70 2.49 -13.06 -5.34
CA LEU A 70 2.32 -11.62 -5.12
C LEU A 70 3.19 -11.08 -4.00
N LEU A 71 3.42 -11.85 -2.93
CA LEU A 71 4.34 -11.49 -1.86
C LEU A 71 5.79 -11.44 -2.37
N VAL A 72 6.22 -12.42 -3.17
CA VAL A 72 7.57 -12.43 -3.74
C VAL A 72 7.76 -11.25 -4.71
N ILE A 73 6.82 -11.05 -5.64
CA ILE A 73 6.85 -9.92 -6.58
C ILE A 73 6.83 -8.60 -5.81
N GLY A 74 5.93 -8.47 -4.85
CA GLY A 74 5.77 -7.29 -4.02
C GLY A 74 6.99 -7.01 -3.13
N PHE A 75 7.71 -8.02 -2.67
CA PHE A 75 8.96 -7.83 -1.94
C PHE A 75 10.07 -7.29 -2.84
N ILE A 76 10.21 -7.84 -4.05
CA ILE A 76 11.25 -7.41 -5.02
C ILE A 76 10.94 -6.00 -5.56
N THR A 77 9.68 -5.76 -5.93
CA THR A 77 9.26 -4.52 -6.62
C THR A 77 8.75 -3.45 -5.67
N GLY A 78 8.41 -3.81 -4.42
CA GLY A 78 7.76 -2.94 -3.45
C GLY A 78 8.56 -1.67 -3.19
N ASN A 79 9.80 -1.83 -2.76
CA ASN A 79 10.63 -0.71 -2.35
C ASN A 79 11.15 0.12 -3.55
N LEU A 80 11.35 -0.51 -4.71
CA LEU A 80 11.97 0.12 -5.88
C LEU A 80 10.98 0.79 -6.83
N VAL A 81 9.76 0.24 -6.94
CA VAL A 81 8.80 0.64 -7.97
C VAL A 81 7.47 1.04 -7.35
N ILE A 82 6.88 0.19 -6.52
CA ILE A 82 5.50 0.39 -6.04
C ILE A 82 5.42 1.59 -5.09
N VAL A 83 6.28 1.64 -4.07
CA VAL A 83 6.32 2.73 -3.09
C VAL A 83 6.56 4.10 -3.74
N PRO A 84 7.59 4.33 -4.57
CA PRO A 84 7.82 5.65 -5.16
C PRO A 84 6.70 6.07 -6.12
N ILE A 85 6.04 5.15 -6.82
CA ILE A 85 4.88 5.48 -7.68
C ILE A 85 3.70 5.97 -6.82
N ILE A 86 3.38 5.26 -5.74
CA ILE A 86 2.25 5.62 -4.87
C ILE A 86 2.54 6.92 -4.11
N GLU A 87 3.77 7.11 -3.64
CA GLU A 87 4.18 8.39 -3.02
C GLU A 87 3.96 9.55 -4.00
N ARG A 88 4.44 9.43 -5.25
CA ARG A 88 4.22 10.46 -6.28
C ARG A 88 2.73 10.73 -6.53
N ALA A 89 1.91 9.69 -6.56
CA ALA A 89 0.46 9.84 -6.73
C ALA A 89 -0.17 10.57 -5.54
N LEU A 90 0.18 10.22 -4.31
CA LEU A 90 -0.31 10.88 -3.09
C LEU A 90 0.11 12.37 -3.05
N PHE A 91 1.36 12.68 -3.39
CA PHE A 91 1.83 14.06 -3.48
C PHE A 91 1.09 14.87 -4.57
N ALA A 92 0.81 14.25 -5.73
CA ALA A 92 0.08 14.92 -6.81
C ALA A 92 -1.37 15.22 -6.42
N VAL A 93 -2.04 14.31 -5.71
CA VAL A 93 -3.41 14.52 -5.19
C VAL A 93 -3.40 15.59 -4.11
N ALA A 94 -2.46 15.52 -3.16
CA ALA A 94 -2.38 16.49 -2.06
C ALA A 94 -2.11 17.92 -2.56
N LYS A 95 -1.25 18.08 -3.58
CA LYS A 95 -0.98 19.40 -4.20
C LYS A 95 -2.21 20.02 -4.87
N LYS A 96 -3.20 19.21 -5.28
CA LYS A 96 -4.41 19.70 -5.93
C LYS A 96 -5.46 20.23 -4.94
N HIS A 97 -5.29 19.94 -3.65
CA HIS A 97 -6.22 20.27 -2.58
C HIS A 97 -5.62 21.21 -1.51
N LEU A 98 -4.46 21.82 -1.82
CA LEU A 98 -3.74 22.79 -1.00
C LEU A 98 -3.65 24.11 -1.78
#